data_AF-A0A5N5L0K5-F1
#
_entry.id   AF-A0A5N5L0K5-F1
#
_cell.length_a   1.000
_cell.length_b   1.000
_cell.length_c   1.000
_cell.angle_alpha   90.00
_cell.angle_beta   90.00
_cell.angle_gamma   90.00
#
_symmetry.space_group_name_H-M   'P 1'
#
loop_
_entity.id
_entity.type
_entity.pdbx_description
1 polymer ?
#
loop_
_entity_poly.entity_id
_entity_poly.type
_entity_poly.pdbx_seq_one_letter_code
_entity_poly.pdbx_strand_id
1 'polypeptide(L)'
;MHRLRSISFVCATSKETSDTVCRATCRSLRSDNSDLLNATTIWQACRATSAATTFFDPIAIGPFKEKFVDGALGANNPVYALWNQAQDVWGGQLRASLKCLVSIGTGVPALKSVRDDVLGIWTTLKDIATETEKTAQQFHRDKSDLDDEGRYFRFNVDHGLEDIGLEESKKKTEIAAVTRRYVESQAVFKQMKACANNIAGREYHGPYRIPFSLHRVPVSNNFVARPSATEELEECLLPHRRSHTQRRVFVLYGLGGIGKTQLAAIR
;
A
#
# COMPACT_ATOMS: atom_id res chain seq x y z
N MET A 1 3.41 23.59 14.49
CA MET A 1 2.40 22.50 14.57
C MET A 1 2.68 21.52 13.42
N HIS A 2 3.55 20.52 13.64
CA HIS A 2 3.93 19.57 12.60
C HIS A 2 2.98 18.37 12.61
N ARG A 3 1.98 18.38 11.71
CA ARG A 3 1.11 17.22 11.43
C ARG A 3 1.98 16.00 11.10
N LEU A 4 1.65 14.83 11.67
CA LEU A 4 2.09 13.55 11.11
C LEU A 4 1.74 13.52 9.62
N ARG A 5 2.77 13.53 8.79
CA ARG A 5 2.63 13.40 7.33
C ARG A 5 2.79 11.92 7.02
N SER A 6 1.68 11.24 6.76
CA SER A 6 1.75 10.03 5.94
C SER A 6 2.27 10.45 4.57
N ILE A 7 3.37 9.86 4.14
CA ILE A 7 3.92 10.09 2.81
C ILE A 7 3.48 8.91 1.96
N SER A 8 2.65 9.20 0.96
CA SER A 8 2.27 8.25 -0.07
C SER A 8 3.21 8.43 -1.24
N PHE A 9 3.47 7.34 -1.93
CA PHE A 9 4.41 7.28 -3.03
C PHE A 9 3.85 6.34 -4.11
N VAL A 10 3.98 6.75 -5.37
CA VAL A 10 3.51 5.99 -6.54
C VAL A 10 4.59 6.04 -7.63
N CYS A 11 4.86 4.91 -8.27
CA CYS A 11 5.75 4.80 -9.43
C CYS A 11 4.94 4.79 -10.73
N ALA A 12 5.48 5.39 -11.77
CA ALA A 12 5.07 5.19 -13.16
C ALA A 12 6.32 5.30 -14.04
N THR A 13 6.27 4.82 -15.27
CA THR A 13 7.39 4.93 -16.21
C THR A 13 7.06 5.98 -17.26
N SER A 14 7.98 6.92 -17.52
CA SER A 14 7.88 7.83 -18.66
C SER A 14 8.09 7.05 -19.95
N LYS A 15 7.19 7.20 -20.92
CA LYS A 15 7.33 6.52 -22.22
C LYS A 15 8.42 7.18 -23.07
N GLU A 16 8.66 8.46 -22.84
CA GLU A 16 9.64 9.26 -23.58
C GLU A 16 11.08 8.95 -23.16
N THR A 17 11.35 8.75 -21.87
CA THR A 17 12.71 8.47 -21.36
C THR A 17 12.94 7.02 -20.94
N SER A 18 11.87 6.24 -20.77
CA SER A 18 11.90 4.92 -20.12
C SER A 18 12.35 4.96 -18.65
N ASP A 19 12.41 6.13 -18.03
CA ASP A 19 12.77 6.27 -16.62
C ASP A 19 11.56 6.03 -15.71
N THR A 20 11.80 5.41 -14.56
CA THR A 20 10.83 5.37 -13.48
C THR A 20 10.69 6.75 -12.86
N VAL A 21 9.50 7.33 -12.99
CA VAL A 21 9.09 8.56 -12.33
C VAL A 21 8.33 8.25 -11.06
N CYS A 22 8.79 8.86 -9.99
CA CYS A 22 8.31 8.67 -8.63
C CYS A 22 7.50 9.89 -8.19
N ARG A 23 6.23 9.69 -7.88
CA ARG A 23 5.40 10.74 -7.29
C ARG A 23 5.17 10.48 -5.81
N ALA A 24 5.82 11.28 -4.97
CA ALA A 24 5.53 11.33 -3.53
C ALA A 24 4.56 12.47 -3.19
N THR A 25 3.75 12.31 -2.14
CA THR A 25 2.95 13.40 -1.57
C THR A 25 3.79 14.43 -0.82
N CYS A 26 5.08 14.14 -0.60
CA CYS A 26 6.07 15.09 -0.11
C CYS A 26 7.00 15.51 -1.26
N ARG A 27 7.40 16.79 -1.31
CA ARG A 27 8.42 17.24 -2.27
C ARG A 27 9.73 16.50 -1.97
N SER A 28 10.21 15.70 -2.92
CA SER A 28 11.59 15.24 -2.88
C SER A 28 12.50 16.44 -3.06
N LEU A 29 13.57 16.52 -2.24
CA LEU A 29 14.59 17.56 -2.35
C LEU A 29 15.40 17.46 -3.66
N ARG A 30 15.31 16.33 -4.38
CA ARG A 30 16.12 16.04 -5.57
C ARG A 30 15.40 16.25 -6.90
N SER A 31 14.08 16.41 -6.90
CA SER A 31 13.31 16.57 -8.13
C SER A 31 12.48 17.84 -8.06
N ASP A 32 12.95 18.86 -8.79
CA ASP A 32 12.25 20.12 -9.00
C ASP A 32 11.21 20.01 -10.14
N ASN A 33 10.65 18.80 -10.35
CA ASN A 33 9.53 18.57 -11.27
C ASN A 33 8.23 19.12 -10.68
N SER A 34 8.24 20.38 -10.24
CA SER A 34 7.09 21.10 -9.72
C SER A 34 5.93 21.08 -10.69
N ASP A 35 6.22 21.07 -11.99
CA ASP A 35 5.20 21.18 -13.03
C ASP A 35 4.34 19.92 -13.10
N LEU A 36 4.97 18.73 -13.11
CA LEU A 36 4.28 17.45 -12.99
C LEU A 36 3.62 17.30 -11.62
N LEU A 37 4.32 17.64 -10.53
CA LEU A 37 3.78 17.52 -9.17
C LEU A 37 2.51 18.38 -8.95
N ASN A 38 2.50 19.60 -9.48
CA ASN A 38 1.39 20.54 -9.36
C ASN A 38 0.26 20.21 -10.35
N ALA A 39 0.56 19.68 -11.53
CA ALA A 39 -0.44 19.38 -12.56
C ALA A 39 -1.11 18.00 -12.40
N THR A 40 -0.50 17.07 -11.66
CA THR A 40 -1.02 15.70 -11.57
C THR A 40 -2.05 15.55 -10.45
N THR A 41 -3.27 15.13 -10.78
CA THR A 41 -4.28 14.76 -9.79
C THR A 41 -4.03 13.34 -9.24
N ILE A 42 -4.65 12.96 -8.12
CA ILE A 42 -4.45 11.61 -7.54
C ILE A 42 -4.87 10.52 -8.53
N TRP A 43 -6.02 10.66 -9.19
CA TRP A 43 -6.50 9.65 -10.13
C TRP A 43 -5.59 9.51 -11.36
N GLN A 44 -4.95 10.58 -11.84
CA GLN A 44 -3.99 10.50 -12.94
C GLN A 44 -2.76 9.68 -12.55
N ALA A 45 -2.23 9.87 -11.34
CA ALA A 45 -1.14 9.03 -10.85
C ALA A 45 -1.56 7.57 -10.68
N CYS A 46 -2.76 7.32 -10.14
CA CYS A 46 -3.30 5.95 -10.06
C CYS A 46 -3.47 5.32 -11.45
N ARG A 47 -3.93 6.09 -12.44
CA ARG A 47 -4.06 5.59 -13.82
C ARG A 47 -2.72 5.33 -14.46
N ALA A 48 -1.71 6.18 -14.23
CA ALA A 48 -0.36 5.99 -14.72
C ALA A 48 0.26 4.70 -14.18
N THR A 49 0.24 4.50 -12.85
CA THR A 49 0.80 3.27 -12.24
C THR A 49 0.05 2.00 -12.62
N SER A 50 -1.24 2.06 -12.98
CA SER A 50 -2.00 0.88 -13.40
C SER A 50 -2.01 0.65 -14.90
N ALA A 51 -1.40 1.53 -15.71
CA ALA A 51 -1.40 1.43 -17.16
C ALA A 51 -0.37 0.40 -17.65
N ALA A 52 -0.60 -0.88 -17.31
CA ALA A 52 0.27 -1.98 -17.69
C ALA A 52 0.45 -2.01 -19.21
N THR A 53 1.71 -2.01 -19.64
CA THR A 53 2.06 -2.01 -21.06
C THR A 53 1.46 -3.27 -21.69
N THR A 54 0.88 -3.15 -22.89
CA THR A 54 0.06 -4.18 -23.60
C THR A 54 -1.39 -4.36 -23.15
N PHE A 55 -1.79 -3.89 -21.96
CA PHE A 55 -3.18 -4.00 -21.48
C PHE A 55 -3.96 -2.68 -21.56
N PHE A 56 -3.29 -1.55 -21.31
CA PHE A 56 -3.93 -0.25 -21.22
C PHE A 56 -3.14 0.81 -21.99
N ASP A 57 -3.88 1.77 -22.54
CA ASP A 57 -3.28 2.95 -23.17
C ASP A 57 -2.53 3.82 -22.13
N PRO A 58 -1.35 4.37 -22.51
CA PRO A 58 -0.64 5.35 -21.69
C PRO A 58 -1.50 6.57 -21.37
N ILE A 59 -1.26 7.20 -20.22
CA ILE A 59 -1.91 8.44 -19.83
C ILE A 59 -0.98 9.64 -20.07
N ALA A 60 -1.48 10.68 -20.73
CA ALA A 60 -0.78 11.95 -20.87
C ALA A 60 -1.06 12.85 -19.66
N ILE A 61 -0.01 13.38 -19.02
CA ILE A 61 -0.11 14.21 -17.81
C ILE A 61 0.71 15.49 -17.99
N GLY A 62 0.24 16.59 -17.38
CA GLY A 62 0.95 17.87 -17.36
C GLY A 62 0.79 18.72 -18.64
N PRO A 63 1.36 19.94 -18.64
CA PRO A 63 1.21 20.90 -19.75
C PRO A 63 1.83 20.39 -21.06
N PHE A 64 2.89 19.59 -20.97
CA PHE A 64 3.60 19.02 -22.11
C PHE A 64 3.03 17.67 -22.59
N LYS A 65 1.99 17.15 -21.93
CA LYS A 65 1.33 15.87 -22.27
C LYS A 65 2.29 14.67 -22.34
N GLU A 66 3.28 14.64 -21.45
CA GLU A 66 4.19 13.50 -21.29
C GLU A 66 3.39 12.23 -20.97
N LYS A 67 3.76 11.10 -21.59
CA LYS A 67 2.99 9.85 -21.50
C LYS A 67 3.59 8.92 -20.47
N PHE A 68 2.72 8.44 -19.59
CA PHE A 68 3.11 7.53 -18.53
C PHE A 68 2.42 6.17 -18.68
N VAL A 69 3.16 5.12 -18.35
CA VAL A 69 2.71 3.73 -18.24
C VAL A 69 3.05 3.19 -16.84
N ASP A 70 2.62 1.97 -16.55
CA ASP A 70 2.93 1.27 -15.30
C ASP A 70 4.45 1.25 -15.01
N GLY A 71 4.80 1.22 -13.72
CA GLY A 71 6.15 1.00 -13.21
C GLY A 71 6.70 -0.41 -13.49
N ALA A 72 5.97 -1.26 -14.20
CA ALA A 72 6.41 -2.57 -14.68
C ALA A 72 7.83 -2.61 -15.30
N LEU A 73 8.31 -1.51 -15.86
CA LEU A 73 9.67 -1.35 -16.39
C LEU A 73 10.65 -0.92 -15.29
N GLY A 74 10.91 -1.80 -14.32
CA GLY A 74 11.98 -1.64 -13.33
C GLY A 74 11.57 -1.08 -11.96
N ALA A 75 10.27 -0.93 -11.70
CA ALA A 75 9.73 -0.48 -10.42
C ALA A 75 8.51 -1.28 -9.94
N ASN A 76 8.29 -2.49 -10.47
CA ASN A 76 7.18 -3.34 -10.04
C ASN A 76 7.35 -3.83 -8.59
N ASN A 77 8.61 -3.92 -8.13
CA ASN A 77 8.93 -3.86 -6.70
C ASN A 77 9.53 -2.48 -6.36
N PRO A 78 8.75 -1.55 -5.79
CA PRO A 78 9.23 -0.18 -5.56
C PRO A 78 10.16 -0.04 -4.35
N VAL A 79 10.69 -1.13 -3.77
CA VAL A 79 11.40 -1.10 -2.49
C VAL A 79 12.63 -0.18 -2.49
N TYR A 80 13.41 -0.13 -3.57
CA TYR A 80 14.53 0.81 -3.70
C TYR A 80 14.06 2.24 -3.90
N ALA A 81 13.02 2.44 -4.71
CA ALA A 81 12.47 3.77 -4.94
C ALA A 81 11.90 4.35 -3.64
N LEU A 82 11.17 3.54 -2.86
CA LEU A 82 10.72 3.86 -1.51
C LEU A 82 11.89 4.18 -0.58
N TRP A 83 12.93 3.33 -0.56
CA TRP A 83 14.11 3.54 0.27
C TRP A 83 14.81 4.85 -0.05
N ASN A 84 15.02 5.14 -1.33
CA ASN A 84 15.68 6.36 -1.80
C ASN A 84 14.87 7.61 -1.44
N GLN A 85 13.54 7.58 -1.63
CA GLN A 85 12.67 8.68 -1.21
C GLN A 85 12.66 8.86 0.30
N ALA A 86 12.62 7.78 1.06
CA ALA A 86 12.73 7.85 2.51
C ALA A 86 14.10 8.42 2.93
N GLN A 87 15.16 8.06 2.20
CA GLN A 87 16.51 8.56 2.45
C GLN A 87 16.63 10.06 2.18
N ASP A 88 15.91 10.57 1.18
CA ASP A 88 15.81 12.01 0.88
C ASP A 88 15.08 12.78 1.99
N VAL A 89 14.01 12.19 2.55
CA VAL A 89 13.18 12.86 3.58
C VAL A 89 13.83 12.82 4.96
N TRP A 90 14.34 11.66 5.37
CA TRP A 90 14.84 11.41 6.73
C TRP A 90 16.36 11.46 6.85
N GLY A 91 17.10 11.53 5.74
CA GLY A 91 18.56 11.62 5.76
C GLY A 91 19.20 10.47 6.56
N GLY A 92 20.34 10.72 7.18
CA GLY A 92 21.06 9.71 7.97
C GLY A 92 20.25 9.10 9.12
N GLN A 93 19.15 9.73 9.54
CA GLN A 93 18.27 9.23 10.60
C GLN A 93 17.30 8.13 10.14
N LEU A 94 17.17 7.89 8.83
CA LEU A 94 16.27 6.88 8.28
C LEU A 94 16.50 5.52 8.95
N ARG A 95 17.75 5.03 8.94
CA ARG A 95 18.08 3.70 9.48
C ARG A 95 17.77 3.58 10.97
N ALA A 96 18.13 4.59 11.77
CA ALA A 96 17.87 4.59 13.21
C ALA A 96 16.37 4.70 13.54
N SER A 97 15.62 5.42 12.71
CA SER A 97 14.19 5.70 12.93
C SER A 97 13.26 4.64 12.32
N LEU A 98 13.75 3.87 11.34
CA LEU A 98 12.97 2.83 10.66
C LEU A 98 12.74 1.66 11.61
N LYS A 99 11.48 1.52 12.00
CA LYS A 99 11.02 0.43 12.87
C LYS A 99 10.76 -0.85 12.09
N CYS A 100 10.04 -0.72 10.97
CA CYS A 100 9.60 -1.83 10.17
C CYS A 100 9.46 -1.39 8.70
N LEU A 101 9.93 -2.21 7.77
CA LEU A 101 9.73 -2.11 6.34
C LEU A 101 9.03 -3.37 5.87
N VAL A 102 7.82 -3.20 5.34
CA VAL A 102 7.02 -4.31 4.82
C VAL A 102 6.89 -4.16 3.31
N SER A 103 7.30 -5.18 2.58
CA SER A 103 7.11 -5.31 1.13
C SER A 103 6.11 -6.43 0.86
N ILE A 104 5.09 -6.16 0.04
CA ILE A 104 4.03 -7.12 -0.29
C ILE A 104 4.08 -7.37 -1.80
N GLY A 105 4.12 -8.64 -2.19
CA GLY A 105 4.09 -9.09 -3.58
C GLY A 105 2.73 -9.61 -3.99
N THR A 106 2.52 -9.73 -5.30
CA THR A 106 1.26 -10.17 -5.92
C THR A 106 1.31 -11.62 -6.40
N GLY A 107 2.29 -12.39 -5.95
CA GLY A 107 2.55 -13.75 -6.41
C GLY A 107 3.64 -13.83 -7.48
N VAL A 108 4.10 -15.05 -7.75
CA VAL A 108 5.06 -15.37 -8.82
C VAL A 108 4.36 -16.20 -9.91
N PRO A 109 4.35 -15.76 -11.18
CA PRO A 109 3.77 -16.51 -12.30
C PRO A 109 4.62 -17.72 -12.68
N ALA A 110 4.02 -18.68 -13.39
CA ALA A 110 4.69 -19.93 -13.76
C ALA A 110 5.81 -19.69 -14.79
N LEU A 111 6.92 -20.40 -14.64
CA LEU A 111 7.92 -20.58 -15.70
C LEU A 111 7.42 -21.61 -16.74
N LYS A 112 6.29 -21.35 -17.42
CA LYS A 112 5.79 -22.24 -18.50
C LYS A 112 6.35 -21.84 -19.87
N SER A 113 6.61 -22.83 -20.71
CA SER A 113 6.92 -22.69 -22.15
C SER A 113 5.67 -22.23 -22.89
N VAL A 114 5.81 -21.22 -23.74
CA VAL A 114 4.69 -20.47 -24.28
C VAL A 114 4.01 -21.23 -25.44
N ARG A 115 2.67 -21.15 -25.54
CA ARG A 115 1.88 -21.60 -26.70
C ARG A 115 1.25 -20.39 -27.41
N ASP A 116 1.05 -20.52 -28.71
CA ASP A 116 1.32 -19.49 -29.73
C ASP A 116 0.35 -18.28 -29.91
N ASP A 117 -0.71 -18.07 -29.12
CA ASP A 117 -1.64 -16.94 -29.38
C ASP A 117 -1.65 -15.82 -28.31
N VAL A 118 -1.04 -16.05 -27.14
CA VAL A 118 -0.99 -15.09 -26.00
C VAL A 118 0.46 -14.76 -25.61
N LEU A 119 1.40 -15.01 -26.54
CA LEU A 119 2.84 -15.03 -26.30
C LEU A 119 3.37 -13.76 -25.59
N GLY A 120 3.02 -12.58 -26.12
CA GLY A 120 3.64 -11.32 -25.70
C GLY A 120 3.27 -10.85 -24.29
N ILE A 121 2.04 -11.10 -23.85
CA ILE A 121 1.59 -10.74 -22.51
C ILE A 121 2.28 -11.63 -21.48
N TRP A 122 2.24 -12.95 -21.69
CA TRP A 122 2.82 -13.91 -20.75
C TRP A 122 4.33 -13.72 -20.57
N THR A 123 5.06 -13.47 -21.67
CA THR A 123 6.50 -13.15 -21.59
C THR A 123 6.74 -11.88 -20.80
N THR A 124 5.93 -10.83 -21.03
CA THR A 124 6.05 -9.57 -20.30
C THR A 124 5.78 -9.76 -18.80
N LEU A 125 4.74 -10.51 -18.43
CA LEU A 125 4.44 -10.81 -17.02
C LEU A 125 5.55 -11.58 -16.34
N LYS A 126 6.12 -12.54 -17.05
CA LYS A 126 7.23 -13.35 -16.58
C LYS A 126 8.49 -12.50 -16.34
N ASP A 127 8.82 -11.61 -17.26
CA ASP A 127 9.96 -10.70 -17.14
C ASP A 127 9.77 -9.73 -15.97
N ILE A 128 8.57 -9.16 -15.86
CA ILE A 128 8.19 -8.28 -14.74
C ILE A 128 8.32 -9.01 -13.40
N ALA A 129 7.75 -10.20 -13.26
CA ALA A 129 7.82 -10.93 -12.00
C ALA A 129 9.25 -11.37 -11.66
N THR A 130 10.02 -11.79 -12.67
CA THR A 130 11.44 -12.12 -12.50
C THR A 130 12.23 -10.90 -12.03
N GLU A 131 12.00 -9.73 -12.61
CA GLU A 131 12.60 -8.47 -12.17
C GLU A 131 12.17 -8.13 -10.73
N THR A 132 10.88 -8.22 -10.42
CA THR A 132 10.29 -7.94 -9.10
C THR A 132 10.97 -8.74 -7.99
N GLU A 133 11.16 -10.04 -8.22
CA GLU A 133 11.77 -10.94 -7.23
C GLU A 133 13.30 -10.79 -7.18
N LYS A 134 13.97 -10.53 -8.31
CA LYS A 134 15.40 -10.15 -8.31
C LYS A 134 15.62 -8.88 -7.49
N THR A 135 14.77 -7.87 -7.65
CA THR A 135 14.82 -6.62 -6.90
C THR A 135 14.54 -6.83 -5.41
N ALA A 136 13.58 -7.71 -5.05
CA ALA A 136 13.36 -8.09 -3.65
C ALA A 136 14.60 -8.76 -3.03
N GLN A 137 15.19 -9.72 -3.73
CA GLN A 137 16.37 -10.45 -3.28
C GLN A 137 17.60 -9.55 -3.16
N GLN A 138 17.80 -8.65 -4.14
CA GLN A 138 18.90 -7.70 -4.09
C GLN A 138 18.75 -6.74 -2.90
N PHE A 139 17.53 -6.23 -2.67
CA PHE A 139 17.27 -5.34 -1.52
C PHE A 139 17.53 -6.05 -0.20
N HIS A 140 17.08 -7.30 -0.08
CA HIS A 140 17.31 -8.14 1.08
C HIS A 140 18.82 -8.35 1.35
N ARG A 141 19.63 -8.57 0.32
CA ARG A 141 21.10 -8.67 0.45
C ARG A 141 21.74 -7.34 0.86
N ASP A 142 21.39 -6.27 0.17
CA ASP A 142 21.98 -4.93 0.36
C ASP A 142 21.58 -4.27 1.70
N LYS A 143 20.51 -4.77 2.34
CA LYS A 143 19.96 -4.30 3.60
C LYS A 143 19.77 -5.46 4.58
N SER A 144 20.71 -6.42 4.55
CA SER A 144 20.71 -7.60 5.43
C SER A 144 20.65 -7.22 6.91
N ASP A 145 21.21 -6.07 7.30
CA ASP A 145 21.10 -5.48 8.64
C ASP A 145 19.63 -5.29 9.09
N LEU A 146 18.74 -4.91 8.17
CA LEU A 146 17.33 -4.77 8.49
C LEU A 146 16.64 -6.12 8.69
N ASP A 147 17.08 -7.15 7.99
CA ASP A 147 16.54 -8.51 8.13
C ASP A 147 17.02 -9.18 9.41
N ASP A 148 18.32 -9.09 9.69
CA ASP A 148 18.96 -9.61 10.91
C ASP A 148 18.34 -9.00 12.18
N GLU A 149 17.98 -7.71 12.12
CA GLU A 149 17.29 -7.02 13.21
C GLU A 149 15.77 -7.27 13.24
N GLY A 150 15.24 -8.08 12.33
CA GLY A 150 13.81 -8.40 12.21
C GLY A 150 12.94 -7.18 11.86
N ARG A 151 13.49 -6.24 11.09
CA ARG A 151 12.83 -4.98 10.66
C ARG A 151 12.39 -4.99 9.20
N TYR A 152 12.88 -5.91 8.38
CA TYR A 152 12.41 -6.09 7.01
C TYR A 152 11.54 -7.33 6.89
N PHE A 153 10.38 -7.20 6.23
CA PHE A 153 9.47 -8.31 5.97
C PHE A 153 9.00 -8.27 4.53
N ARG A 154 9.21 -9.37 3.80
CA ARG A 154 8.62 -9.59 2.47
C ARG A 154 7.56 -10.66 2.58
N PHE A 155 6.33 -10.34 2.17
CA PHE A 155 5.24 -11.27 2.01
C PHE A 155 4.93 -11.40 0.53
N ASN A 156 5.03 -12.61 -0.02
CA ASN A 156 4.73 -12.89 -1.41
C ASN A 156 4.23 -14.33 -1.52
N VAL A 157 3.15 -14.54 -2.26
CA VAL A 157 2.61 -15.88 -2.49
C VAL A 157 3.55 -16.61 -3.44
N ASP A 158 4.23 -17.61 -2.93
CA ASP A 158 5.25 -18.40 -3.62
C ASP A 158 4.64 -19.44 -4.56
N HIS A 159 3.48 -19.99 -4.20
CA HIS A 159 2.81 -21.05 -4.94
C HIS A 159 1.28 -20.88 -5.02
N GLY A 160 0.69 -21.35 -6.11
CA GLY A 160 -0.76 -21.42 -6.38
C GLY A 160 -1.35 -20.24 -7.18
N LEU A 161 -0.58 -19.18 -7.46
CA LEU A 161 -1.02 -18.07 -8.34
C LEU A 161 -0.35 -18.10 -9.71
N GLU A 162 0.38 -19.17 -10.02
CA GLU A 162 1.32 -19.19 -11.12
C GLU A 162 0.62 -19.07 -12.47
N ASP A 163 -0.61 -19.58 -12.58
CA ASP A 163 -1.40 -19.64 -13.81
C ASP A 163 -2.50 -18.56 -13.87
N ILE A 164 -2.41 -17.53 -13.02
CA ILE A 164 -3.37 -16.42 -12.99
C ILE A 164 -2.79 -15.21 -13.70
N GLY A 165 -3.34 -14.89 -14.88
CA GLY A 165 -2.97 -13.72 -15.67
C GLY A 165 -3.46 -12.40 -15.05
N LEU A 166 -2.83 -11.28 -15.40
CA LEU A 166 -3.23 -9.95 -14.90
C LEU A 166 -4.65 -9.56 -15.31
N GLU A 167 -5.12 -10.04 -16.46
CA GLU A 167 -6.46 -9.82 -17.00
C GLU A 167 -7.55 -10.65 -16.32
N GLU A 168 -7.17 -11.68 -15.56
CA GLU A 168 -8.09 -12.68 -15.01
C GLU A 168 -8.81 -12.22 -13.72
N SER A 169 -9.38 -11.02 -13.77
CA SER A 169 -10.14 -10.41 -12.67
C SER A 169 -11.32 -11.24 -12.13
N LYS A 170 -11.74 -12.29 -12.85
CA LYS A 170 -12.79 -13.24 -12.44
C LYS A 170 -12.28 -14.32 -11.49
N LYS A 171 -10.97 -14.58 -11.43
CA LYS A 171 -10.35 -15.60 -10.54
C LYS A 171 -10.15 -15.13 -9.09
N LYS A 172 -10.89 -14.11 -8.63
CA LYS A 172 -10.78 -13.57 -7.25
C LYS A 172 -10.96 -14.64 -6.17
N THR A 173 -11.83 -15.61 -6.41
CA THR A 173 -12.08 -16.72 -5.47
C THR A 173 -10.85 -17.61 -5.31
N GLU A 174 -10.18 -17.93 -6.41
CA GLU A 174 -8.93 -18.69 -6.46
C GLU A 174 -7.80 -17.92 -5.78
N ILE A 175 -7.62 -16.63 -6.14
CA ILE A 175 -6.61 -15.75 -5.51
C ILE A 175 -6.82 -15.71 -3.99
N ALA A 176 -8.05 -15.54 -3.53
CA ALA A 176 -8.37 -15.51 -2.10
C ALA A 176 -8.12 -16.86 -1.41
N ALA A 177 -8.43 -17.98 -2.06
CA ALA A 177 -8.19 -19.32 -1.52
C ALA A 177 -6.68 -19.60 -1.36
N VAL A 178 -5.89 -19.29 -2.38
CA VAL A 178 -4.44 -19.50 -2.38
C VAL A 178 -3.75 -18.56 -1.38
N THR A 179 -4.13 -17.27 -1.37
CA THR A 179 -3.58 -16.31 -0.41
C THR A 179 -3.90 -16.69 1.03
N ARG A 180 -5.11 -17.21 1.29
CA ARG A 180 -5.48 -17.72 2.63
C ARG A 180 -4.58 -18.87 3.05
N ARG A 181 -4.37 -19.85 2.18
CA ARG A 181 -3.45 -20.97 2.43
C ARG A 181 -2.02 -20.50 2.70
N TYR A 182 -1.54 -19.50 1.95
CA TYR A 182 -0.23 -18.89 2.16
C TYR A 182 -0.11 -18.28 3.58
N VAL A 183 -1.08 -17.45 3.97
CA VAL A 183 -1.12 -16.79 5.29
C VAL A 183 -1.27 -17.78 6.45
N GLU A 184 -2.01 -18.87 6.25
CA GLU A 184 -2.23 -19.93 7.25
C GLU A 184 -1.00 -20.85 7.43
N SER A 185 -0.02 -20.80 6.53
CA SER A 185 1.20 -21.57 6.69
C SER A 185 1.93 -21.16 7.96
N GLN A 186 2.44 -22.14 8.71
CA GLN A 186 3.07 -21.88 10.02
C GLN A 186 4.28 -20.95 9.92
N ALA A 187 5.01 -20.98 8.80
CA ALA A 187 6.14 -20.10 8.55
C ALA A 187 5.68 -18.63 8.39
N VAL A 188 4.71 -18.38 7.51
CA VAL A 188 4.19 -17.03 7.25
C VAL A 188 3.46 -16.49 8.48
N PHE A 189 2.68 -17.31 9.18
CA PHE A 189 2.01 -16.89 10.42
C PHE A 189 3.01 -16.42 11.48
N LYS A 190 4.13 -17.14 11.67
CA LYS A 190 5.21 -16.72 12.58
C LYS A 190 5.84 -15.40 12.13
N GLN A 191 6.13 -15.25 10.85
CA GLN A 191 6.68 -14.02 10.28
C GLN A 191 5.73 -12.83 10.45
N MET A 192 4.42 -13.01 10.20
CA MET A 192 3.39 -11.99 10.42
C MET A 192 3.29 -11.59 11.88
N LYS A 193 3.36 -12.54 12.81
CA LYS A 193 3.36 -12.26 14.25
C LYS A 193 4.60 -11.46 14.66
N ALA A 194 5.78 -11.80 14.13
CA ALA A 194 7.01 -11.05 14.37
C ALA A 194 6.90 -9.61 13.83
N CYS A 195 6.40 -9.45 12.61
CA CYS A 195 6.13 -8.15 11.99
C CYS A 195 5.17 -7.30 12.83
N ALA A 196 4.02 -7.87 13.23
CA ALA A 196 3.02 -7.19 14.05
C ALA A 196 3.59 -6.77 15.41
N ASN A 197 4.38 -7.64 16.06
CA ASN A 197 5.05 -7.32 17.31
C ASN A 197 6.10 -6.21 17.15
N ASN A 198 6.82 -6.15 16.02
CA ASN A 198 7.75 -5.06 15.77
C ASN A 198 7.02 -3.72 15.59
N ILE A 199 5.91 -3.72 14.85
CA ILE A 199 5.06 -2.54 14.66
C ILE A 199 4.45 -2.08 16.00
N ALA A 200 3.99 -3.01 16.83
CA ALA A 200 3.32 -2.71 18.10
C ALA A 200 4.28 -2.40 19.27
N GLY A 201 5.42 -3.10 19.33
CA GLY A 201 6.31 -3.15 20.51
C GLY A 201 7.24 -1.96 20.66
N ARG A 202 7.35 -1.10 19.65
CA ARG A 202 8.13 0.14 19.76
C ARG A 202 7.16 1.29 19.92
N GLU A 203 6.81 1.68 21.16
CA GLU A 203 6.11 2.94 21.40
C GLU A 203 6.87 4.07 20.70
N TYR A 204 6.15 4.90 19.95
CA TYR A 204 6.74 6.07 19.34
C TYR A 204 6.85 7.18 20.38
N HIS A 205 8.03 7.34 20.97
CA HIS A 205 8.33 8.43 21.92
C HIS A 205 8.82 9.72 21.24
N GLY A 206 8.76 9.79 19.90
CA GLY A 206 9.12 11.01 19.17
C GLY A 206 8.08 12.13 19.32
N PRO A 207 8.41 13.37 18.92
CA PRO A 207 7.55 14.55 19.06
C PRO A 207 6.23 14.48 18.27
N TYR A 208 6.02 13.41 17.52
CA TYR A 208 4.85 13.14 16.69
C TYR A 208 3.90 12.08 17.29
N ARG A 209 4.05 11.71 18.58
CA ARG A 209 3.05 10.87 19.26
C ARG A 209 1.69 11.60 19.25
N ILE A 210 0.65 10.97 18.70
CA ILE A 210 -0.72 11.51 18.78
C ILE A 210 -1.38 10.96 20.05
N PRO A 211 -1.65 11.78 21.08
CA PRO A 211 -2.67 11.43 22.04
C PRO A 211 -4.01 11.50 21.31
N PHE A 212 -4.66 10.36 21.10
CA PHE A 212 -6.02 10.35 20.59
C PHE A 212 -6.91 11.17 21.53
N SER A 213 -7.49 12.25 21.01
CA SER A 213 -8.35 13.14 21.78
C SER A 213 -9.45 13.69 20.88
N LEU A 214 -10.69 13.59 21.34
CA LEU A 214 -11.86 14.17 20.69
C LEU A 214 -12.07 15.64 21.09
N HIS A 215 -11.27 16.17 22.03
CA HIS A 215 -11.29 17.60 22.35
C HIS A 215 -10.87 18.37 21.08
N ARG A 216 -11.78 19.17 20.51
CA ARG A 216 -11.64 20.00 19.29
C ARG A 216 -12.01 19.35 17.95
N VAL A 217 -12.70 18.20 17.93
CA VAL A 217 -13.38 17.77 16.70
C VAL A 217 -14.54 18.75 16.41
N PRO A 218 -14.56 19.43 15.25
CA PRO A 218 -15.59 20.44 14.96
C PRO A 218 -16.96 19.78 14.75
N VAL A 219 -17.98 20.34 15.40
CA VAL A 219 -19.38 20.00 15.13
C VAL A 219 -19.78 20.64 13.81
N SER A 220 -20.22 19.84 12.83
CA SER A 220 -20.66 20.32 11.52
C SER A 220 -22.18 20.47 11.49
N ASN A 221 -22.67 21.63 11.06
CA ASN A 221 -24.11 21.87 10.83
C ASN A 221 -24.64 21.18 9.55
N ASN A 222 -23.75 20.61 8.73
CA ASN A 222 -24.09 19.84 7.52
C ASN A 222 -24.18 18.33 7.80
N PHE A 223 -24.37 17.96 9.07
CA PHE A 223 -24.54 16.57 9.46
C PHE A 223 -25.94 16.08 9.06
N VAL A 224 -26.00 15.08 8.19
CA VAL A 224 -27.24 14.39 7.85
C VAL A 224 -27.37 13.18 8.77
N ALA A 225 -28.29 13.27 9.73
CA ALA A 225 -28.55 12.20 10.69
C ALA A 225 -29.09 10.94 10.01
N ARG A 226 -28.77 9.76 10.58
CA ARG A 226 -29.32 8.46 10.19
C ARG A 226 -30.02 7.83 11.40
N PRO A 227 -31.30 8.18 11.65
CA PRO A 227 -31.98 7.88 12.91
C PRO A 227 -31.90 6.41 13.33
N SER A 228 -32.17 5.48 12.41
CA SER A 228 -32.14 4.04 12.69
C SER A 228 -30.75 3.53 13.10
N ALA A 229 -29.69 3.99 12.43
CA ALA A 229 -28.32 3.61 12.78
C ALA A 229 -27.86 4.26 14.09
N THR A 230 -28.38 5.46 14.40
CA THR A 230 -28.11 6.14 15.68
C THR A 230 -28.81 5.43 16.84
N GLU A 231 -30.04 4.95 16.64
CA GLU A 231 -30.84 4.24 17.65
C GLU A 231 -30.24 2.86 17.99
N GLU A 232 -29.79 2.09 16.99
CA GLU A 232 -29.04 0.82 17.20
C GLU A 232 -27.74 1.04 17.99
N LEU A 233 -27.04 2.15 17.74
CA LEU A 233 -25.84 2.53 18.49
C LEU A 233 -26.19 2.92 19.93
N GLU A 234 -27.27 3.68 20.15
CA GLU A 234 -27.71 4.10 21.47
C GLU A 234 -28.11 2.90 22.34
N GLU A 235 -28.83 1.91 21.81
CA GLU A 235 -29.17 0.69 22.55
C GLU A 235 -27.94 -0.13 22.97
N CYS A 236 -26.92 -0.20 22.09
CA CYS A 236 -25.72 -1.01 22.34
C CYS A 236 -24.71 -0.34 23.28
N LEU A 237 -24.61 1.00 23.21
CA LEU A 237 -23.55 1.78 23.83
C LEU A 237 -23.99 2.53 25.11
N LEU A 238 -25.29 2.85 25.25
CA LEU A 238 -25.77 3.50 26.47
C LEU A 238 -25.97 2.46 27.60
N PRO A 239 -25.43 2.70 28.80
CA PRO A 239 -25.53 1.76 29.91
C PRO A 239 -26.97 1.65 30.39
N HIS A 240 -27.65 0.57 30.02
CA HIS A 240 -28.87 0.14 30.68
C HIS A 240 -28.51 -0.41 32.07
N ARG A 241 -29.38 -0.17 33.07
CA ARG A 241 -29.21 -0.32 34.53
C ARG A 241 -28.70 -1.67 35.10
N ARG A 242 -28.07 -2.56 34.32
CA ARG A 242 -27.52 -3.82 34.80
C ARG A 242 -26.03 -3.95 34.45
N SER A 243 -25.24 -3.72 35.49
CA SER A 243 -23.81 -3.95 35.64
C SER A 243 -23.36 -5.28 35.03
N HIS A 244 -22.65 -5.24 33.91
CA HIS A 244 -21.79 -6.34 33.49
C HIS A 244 -20.42 -5.81 33.05
N THR A 245 -19.38 -6.25 33.75
CA THR A 245 -17.96 -5.96 33.55
C THR A 245 -17.37 -6.79 32.41
N GLN A 246 -17.93 -6.69 31.20
CA GLN A 246 -17.35 -7.29 30.00
C GLN A 246 -17.20 -6.28 28.86
N ARG A 247 -16.09 -6.42 28.12
CA ARG A 247 -15.71 -5.56 27.00
C ARG A 247 -16.60 -5.86 25.79
N ARG A 248 -17.33 -4.86 25.29
CA ARG A 248 -18.17 -4.96 24.08
C ARG A 248 -17.36 -4.48 22.87
N VAL A 249 -17.42 -5.20 21.75
CA VAL A 249 -16.68 -4.88 20.51
C VAL A 249 -17.64 -4.91 19.33
N PHE A 250 -17.64 -3.85 18.51
CA PHE A 250 -18.40 -3.74 17.27
C PHE A 250 -17.46 -3.37 16.11
N VAL A 251 -17.71 -3.93 14.93
CA VAL A 251 -16.92 -3.71 13.72
C VAL A 251 -17.76 -2.95 12.70
N LEU A 252 -17.25 -1.79 12.26
CA LEU A 252 -17.86 -0.97 11.21
C LEU A 252 -17.12 -1.18 9.89
N TYR A 253 -17.87 -1.34 8.80
CA TYR A 253 -17.34 -1.50 7.45
C TYR A 253 -18.01 -0.50 6.49
N GLY A 254 -17.22 0.09 5.57
CA GLY A 254 -17.70 1.05 4.58
C GLY A 254 -16.65 1.35 3.50
N LEU A 255 -17.09 1.65 2.29
CA LEU A 255 -16.24 1.99 1.14
C LEU A 255 -15.78 3.46 1.20
N GLY A 256 -14.47 3.68 1.07
CA GLY A 256 -13.84 5.01 1.15
C GLY A 256 -14.07 5.87 -0.11
N GLY A 257 -14.21 7.19 0.08
CA GLY A 257 -14.09 8.19 -0.99
C GLY A 257 -15.32 9.03 -1.32
N ILE A 258 -16.48 8.79 -0.71
CA ILE A 258 -17.67 9.65 -0.88
C ILE A 258 -18.09 10.12 0.51
N GLY A 259 -18.07 11.43 0.75
CA GLY A 259 -18.32 12.09 2.04
C GLY A 259 -19.28 11.36 2.98
N LYS A 260 -18.72 10.54 3.87
CA LYS A 260 -19.42 9.86 4.94
C LYS A 260 -18.51 9.82 6.15
N THR A 261 -18.65 10.80 7.04
CA THR A 261 -18.47 10.55 8.46
C THR A 261 -19.62 9.64 8.87
N GLN A 262 -19.45 8.32 8.68
CA GLN A 262 -20.28 7.33 9.35
C GLN A 262 -19.92 7.41 10.83
N LEU A 263 -20.69 8.25 11.53
CA LEU A 263 -21.02 8.22 12.96
C LEU A 263 -19.97 7.55 13.85
N ALA A 264 -19.13 8.39 14.44
CA ALA A 264 -18.29 8.05 15.57
C ALA A 264 -19.03 8.39 16.87
N ALA A 265 -19.28 7.38 17.70
CA ALA A 265 -19.19 7.50 19.15
C ALA A 265 -19.05 6.09 19.74
N ILE A 266 -18.03 5.93 20.58
CA ILE A 266 -17.77 4.77 21.43
C ILE A 266 -18.33 5.12 22.80
N ARG A 267 -19.20 4.27 23.34
CA ARG A 267 -19.06 3.82 24.73
C ARG A 267 -19.59 2.42 24.94
#